data_AF-A0A1G2UXJ6-F1
#
_entry.id   AF-A0A1G2UXJ6-F1
#
_cell.length_a   1.000
_cell.length_b   1.000
_cell.length_c   1.000
_cell.angle_alpha   90.00
_cell.angle_beta   90.00
_cell.angle_gamma   90.00
#
_symmetry.space_group_name_H-M   'P 1'
#
loop_
_entity.id
_entity.type
_entity.pdbx_description
1 polymer ?
#
loop_
_entity_poly.entity_id
_entity_poly.type
_entity_poly.pdbx_seq_one_letter_code
_entity_poly.pdbx_strand_id
1 'polypeptide(L)'
;MNIETLITLGYYVSSIGYLVATLVTFDAVRKSGTSGLKNVLMYLFIGTGIFFVITIFQKLGADFFGITDESVDIWWHVMFYLAMISYYFGFKALVRLGSTENATVATTSVAGKTWGIFSLLVLIVVFIIPSQAEPLVNSYVSSRFGELGAHHFLAFIIAGVVGAYLFSAKVFLGQIGRAIAAPMIIAIWALCVQHFWELLTESWKVIALTSDKIEGVEKIFLTISAISVIYAASRLKAFSKTQ
;
A
#
# COMPACT_ATOMS: atom_id res chain seq x y z
N MET A 1 -29.18 -2.74 -6.07
CA MET A 1 -27.96 -1.93 -6.29
C MET A 1 -27.21 -2.58 -7.44
N ASN A 2 -26.89 -1.84 -8.50
CA ASN A 2 -26.15 -2.39 -9.66
C ASN A 2 -24.65 -2.53 -9.34
N ILE A 3 -23.91 -3.26 -10.17
CA ILE A 3 -22.48 -3.55 -9.96
C ILE A 3 -21.61 -2.28 -9.96
N GLU A 4 -21.91 -1.32 -10.85
CA GLU A 4 -21.24 -0.02 -10.92
C GLU A 4 -21.36 0.78 -9.61
N THR A 5 -22.54 0.75 -8.98
CA THR A 5 -22.75 1.40 -7.67
C THR A 5 -21.89 0.73 -6.60
N LEU A 6 -21.76 -0.60 -6.63
CA LEU A 6 -20.90 -1.33 -5.69
C LEU A 6 -19.42 -1.01 -5.88
N ILE A 7 -18.95 -0.95 -7.12
CA ILE A 7 -17.57 -0.55 -7.47
C ILE A 7 -17.30 0.86 -6.96
N THR A 8 -18.19 1.80 -7.29
CA THR A 8 -18.09 3.20 -6.87
C THR A 8 -18.08 3.35 -5.35
N LEU A 9 -18.96 2.63 -4.66
CA LEU A 9 -18.99 2.60 -3.20
C LEU A 9 -17.68 2.02 -2.64
N GLY A 10 -17.17 0.94 -3.21
CA GLY A 10 -15.89 0.33 -2.83
C GLY A 10 -14.73 1.32 -2.94
N TYR A 11 -14.64 2.10 -4.03
CA TYR A 11 -13.66 3.17 -4.15
C TYR A 11 -13.78 4.20 -3.03
N TYR A 12 -14.99 4.72 -2.77
CA TYR A 12 -15.16 5.75 -1.75
C TYR A 12 -14.87 5.23 -0.34
N VAL A 13 -15.34 4.03 0.00
CA VAL A 13 -15.06 3.40 1.29
C VAL A 13 -13.56 3.18 1.47
N SER A 14 -12.89 2.67 0.43
CA SER A 14 -11.43 2.47 0.46
C SER A 14 -10.68 3.79 0.60
N SER A 15 -11.06 4.81 -0.17
CA SER A 15 -10.42 6.13 -0.17
C SER A 15 -10.55 6.81 1.19
N ILE A 16 -11.77 6.87 1.72
CA ILE A 16 -12.05 7.42 3.06
C ILE A 16 -11.31 6.60 4.11
N GLY A 17 -11.28 5.28 3.96
CA GLY A 17 -10.59 4.39 4.87
C GLY A 17 -9.09 4.67 4.96
N TYR A 18 -8.40 4.72 3.81
CA TYR A 18 -6.98 5.05 3.78
C TYR A 18 -6.71 6.50 4.21
N LEU A 19 -7.60 7.46 3.92
CA LEU A 19 -7.50 8.83 4.43
C LEU A 19 -7.55 8.85 5.97
N VAL A 20 -8.56 8.22 6.56
CA VAL A 20 -8.73 8.15 8.01
C VAL A 20 -7.53 7.45 8.66
N ALA A 21 -7.10 6.32 8.10
CA ALA A 21 -5.93 5.61 8.60
C ALA A 21 -4.66 6.48 8.52
N THR A 22 -4.46 7.18 7.41
CA THR A 22 -3.33 8.12 7.21
C THR A 22 -3.34 9.22 8.27
N LEU A 23 -4.49 9.86 8.51
CA LEU A 23 -4.64 10.92 9.52
C LEU A 23 -4.39 10.38 10.94
N VAL A 24 -4.89 9.19 11.25
CA VAL A 24 -4.68 8.53 12.55
C VAL A 24 -3.21 8.18 12.77
N THR A 25 -2.55 7.61 11.76
CA THR A 25 -1.11 7.30 11.86
C THR A 25 -0.27 8.58 11.92
N PHE A 26 -0.64 9.63 11.20
CA PHE A 26 0.01 10.95 11.29
C PHE A 26 -0.07 11.55 12.69
N ASP A 27 -1.26 11.53 13.31
CA ASP A 27 -1.46 11.98 14.69
C ASP A 27 -0.54 11.20 15.66
N ALA A 28 -0.43 9.87 15.47
CA ALA A 28 0.48 9.03 16.25
C ALA A 28 1.97 9.38 16.02
N VAL A 29 2.38 9.64 14.78
CA VAL A 29 3.75 10.10 14.45
C VAL A 29 4.07 11.43 15.15
N ARG A 30 3.13 12.38 15.15
CA ARG A 30 3.32 13.70 15.77
C ARG A 30 3.45 13.62 17.29
N LYS A 31 2.65 12.75 17.92
CA LYS A 31 2.65 12.55 19.37
C LYS A 31 3.82 11.71 19.86
N SER A 32 4.40 10.89 18.98
CA SER A 32 5.59 10.11 19.32
C SER A 32 6.83 11.02 19.42
N GLY A 33 7.53 10.95 20.55
CA GLY A 33 8.85 11.56 20.72
C GLY A 33 9.87 11.01 19.72
N THR A 34 11.09 11.53 19.71
CA THR A 34 12.18 11.01 18.86
C THR A 34 12.64 9.64 19.37
N SER A 35 11.84 8.61 19.09
CA SER A 35 12.08 7.22 19.46
C SER A 35 12.08 6.33 18.23
N GLY A 36 12.58 5.10 18.35
CA GLY A 36 12.48 4.14 17.25
C GLY A 36 11.03 3.82 16.85
N LEU A 37 10.06 3.96 17.77
CA LEU A 37 8.63 3.83 17.46
C LEU A 37 8.17 4.89 16.44
N LYS A 38 8.69 6.13 16.53
CA LYS A 38 8.39 7.17 15.54
C LYS A 38 8.82 6.77 14.14
N ASN A 39 9.95 6.10 13.99
CA ASN A 39 10.42 5.62 12.68
C ASN A 39 9.48 4.55 12.10
N VAL A 40 9.02 3.61 12.93
CA VAL A 40 7.99 2.63 12.51
C VAL A 40 6.74 3.34 12.02
N LEU A 41 6.21 4.25 12.84
CA LEU A 41 4.99 4.98 12.53
C LEU A 41 5.14 5.85 11.27
N MET A 42 6.31 6.43 11.03
CA MET A 42 6.57 7.19 9.80
C MET A 42 6.49 6.31 8.55
N TYR A 43 7.10 5.13 8.55
CA TYR A 43 7.01 4.21 7.40
C TYR A 43 5.58 3.73 7.16
N LEU A 44 4.84 3.41 8.23
CA LEU A 44 3.43 3.04 8.13
C LEU A 44 2.57 4.21 7.63
N PHE A 45 2.85 5.44 8.08
CA PHE A 45 2.18 6.65 7.61
C PHE A 45 2.43 6.87 6.11
N ILE A 46 3.68 6.75 5.65
CA ILE A 46 4.04 6.91 4.24
C ILE A 46 3.32 5.86 3.38
N GLY A 47 3.40 4.58 3.75
CA GLY A 47 2.75 3.50 2.98
C GLY A 47 1.23 3.67 2.91
N THR A 48 0.58 3.95 4.04
CA THR A 48 -0.87 4.19 4.09
C THR A 48 -1.28 5.45 3.32
N GLY A 49 -0.48 6.51 3.40
CA GLY A 49 -0.69 7.74 2.62
C GLY A 49 -0.58 7.52 1.12
N ILE A 50 0.37 6.69 0.68
CA ILE A 50 0.48 6.32 -0.74
C ILE A 50 -0.76 5.53 -1.19
N PHE A 51 -1.29 4.61 -0.37
CA PHE A 51 -2.55 3.93 -0.71
C PHE A 51 -3.73 4.89 -0.86
N PHE A 52 -3.83 5.92 0.00
CA PHE A 52 -4.81 6.98 -0.21
C PHE A 52 -4.61 7.69 -1.56
N VAL A 53 -3.36 8.03 -1.90
CA VAL A 53 -3.04 8.66 -3.19
C VAL A 53 -3.38 7.75 -4.37
N ILE A 54 -3.12 6.43 -4.27
CA ILE A 54 -3.53 5.43 -5.29
C ILE A 54 -5.04 5.50 -5.52
N THR A 55 -5.85 5.53 -4.45
CA THR A 55 -7.31 5.59 -4.61
C THR A 55 -7.79 6.88 -5.29
N ILE A 56 -7.13 8.01 -5.06
CA ILE A 56 -7.41 9.26 -5.78
C ILE A 56 -6.99 9.14 -7.24
N PHE A 57 -5.77 8.66 -7.48
CA PHE A 57 -5.21 8.54 -8.83
C PHE A 57 -6.08 7.65 -9.74
N GLN A 58 -6.44 6.46 -9.26
CA GLN A 58 -7.34 5.55 -9.97
C GLN A 58 -8.73 6.18 -10.21
N LYS A 59 -9.23 7.01 -9.28
CA LYS A 59 -10.54 7.66 -9.43
C LYS A 59 -10.50 8.83 -10.43
N LEU A 60 -9.40 9.58 -10.50
CA LEU A 60 -9.20 10.63 -11.49
C LEU A 60 -9.10 10.04 -12.90
N GLY A 61 -8.45 8.87 -13.03
CA GLY A 61 -8.47 8.05 -14.24
C GLY A 61 -7.74 8.66 -15.45
N ALA A 62 -7.79 7.94 -16.56
CA ALA A 62 -7.11 8.23 -17.81
C ALA A 62 -7.40 9.65 -18.34
N ASP A 63 -8.69 10.02 -18.40
CA ASP A 63 -9.16 11.30 -18.95
C ASP A 63 -8.56 12.52 -18.23
N PHE A 64 -8.42 12.47 -16.91
CA PHE A 64 -7.88 13.58 -16.14
C PHE A 64 -6.40 13.82 -16.47
N PHE A 65 -5.64 12.74 -16.66
CA PHE A 65 -4.20 12.81 -16.91
C PHE A 65 -3.85 12.87 -18.41
N GLY A 66 -4.82 12.64 -19.31
CA GLY A 66 -4.59 12.56 -20.75
C GLY A 66 -3.69 11.39 -21.14
N ILE A 67 -3.89 10.23 -20.50
CA ILE A 67 -3.14 8.98 -20.71
C ILE A 67 -4.10 7.82 -20.97
N THR A 68 -3.62 6.63 -21.35
CA THR A 68 -4.50 5.45 -21.47
C THR A 68 -4.79 4.78 -20.11
N ASP A 69 -5.80 3.89 -20.09
CA ASP A 69 -6.11 3.09 -18.89
C ASP A 69 -4.97 2.14 -18.53
N GLU A 70 -4.24 1.60 -19.51
CA GLU A 70 -3.04 0.81 -19.25
C GLU A 70 -1.94 1.66 -18.60
N SER A 71 -1.83 2.94 -18.97
CA SER A 71 -0.91 3.85 -18.29
C SER A 71 -1.32 4.14 -16.86
N VAL A 72 -2.62 4.35 -16.60
CA VAL A 72 -3.13 4.42 -15.21
C VAL A 72 -2.73 3.15 -14.46
N ASP A 73 -2.91 1.99 -15.08
CA ASP A 73 -2.58 0.70 -14.49
C ASP A 73 -1.11 0.60 -14.06
N ILE A 74 -0.17 0.94 -14.95
CA ILE A 74 1.27 0.91 -14.63
C ILE A 74 1.64 1.92 -13.54
N TRP A 75 1.09 3.12 -13.57
CA TRP A 75 1.45 4.17 -12.61
C TRP A 75 0.98 3.87 -11.19
N TRP A 76 -0.20 3.28 -11.02
CA TRP A 76 -0.63 2.90 -9.67
C TRP A 76 0.18 1.73 -9.12
N HIS A 77 0.67 0.82 -9.96
CA HIS A 77 1.61 -0.23 -9.56
C HIS A 77 2.95 0.32 -9.05
N VAL A 78 3.48 1.37 -9.68
CA VAL A 78 4.70 2.06 -9.18
C VAL A 78 4.48 2.59 -7.77
N MET A 79 3.33 3.21 -7.52
CA MET A 79 2.94 3.67 -6.18
C MET A 79 2.73 2.51 -5.21
N PHE A 80 2.14 1.40 -5.68
CA PHE A 80 1.94 0.20 -4.87
C PHE A 80 3.28 -0.38 -4.38
N TYR A 81 4.29 -0.48 -5.24
CA TYR A 81 5.63 -0.94 -4.86
C TYR A 81 6.24 -0.04 -3.78
N LEU A 82 6.13 1.27 -3.95
CA LEU A 82 6.61 2.25 -2.98
C LEU A 82 5.91 2.10 -1.63
N ALA A 83 4.60 1.85 -1.63
CA ALA A 83 3.82 1.61 -0.42
C ALA A 83 4.25 0.31 0.29
N MET A 84 4.41 -0.79 -0.46
CA MET A 84 4.84 -2.08 0.09
C MET A 84 6.26 -2.03 0.66
N ILE A 85 7.20 -1.36 -0.01
CA ILE A 85 8.57 -1.16 0.51
C ILE A 85 8.53 -0.33 1.79
N SER A 86 7.67 0.69 1.85
CA SER A 86 7.46 1.48 3.07
C SER A 86 6.97 0.59 4.22
N TYR A 87 5.95 -0.25 3.99
CA TYR A 87 5.48 -1.20 4.99
C TYR A 87 6.55 -2.20 5.42
N TYR A 88 7.33 -2.74 4.49
CA TYR A 88 8.44 -3.65 4.80
C TYR A 88 9.45 -3.02 5.75
N PHE A 89 9.89 -1.78 5.47
CA PHE A 89 10.80 -1.06 6.38
C PHE A 89 10.17 -0.75 7.72
N GLY A 90 8.88 -0.39 7.74
CA GLY A 90 8.11 -0.22 8.98
C GLY A 90 8.10 -1.48 9.84
N PHE A 91 7.82 -2.65 9.26
CA PHE A 91 7.80 -3.92 9.99
C PHE A 91 9.19 -4.35 10.43
N LYS A 92 10.23 -4.16 9.62
CA LYS A 92 11.62 -4.43 10.07
C LYS A 92 12.01 -3.58 11.26
N ALA A 93 11.66 -2.29 11.23
CA ALA A 93 11.91 -1.39 12.36
C ALA A 93 11.11 -1.83 13.60
N LEU A 94 9.86 -2.27 13.42
CA LEU A 94 9.00 -2.74 14.50
C LEU A 94 9.52 -4.01 15.18
N VAL A 95 10.00 -4.98 14.39
CA VAL A 95 10.61 -6.22 14.89
C VAL A 95 11.88 -5.91 15.69
N ARG A 96 12.72 -5.00 15.19
CA ARG A 96 13.93 -4.56 15.90
C ARG A 96 13.59 -4.02 17.29
N LEU A 97 12.55 -3.19 17.40
CA LEU A 97 12.09 -2.65 18.68
C LEU A 97 11.59 -3.72 19.66
N GLY A 98 10.94 -4.77 19.16
CA GLY A 98 10.47 -5.89 20.00
C GLY A 98 11.57 -6.84 20.45
N SER A 99 12.69 -6.91 19.70
CA SER A 99 13.77 -7.89 19.92
C SER A 99 14.90 -7.44 20.85
N THR A 100 15.01 -6.15 21.17
CA THR A 100 16.10 -5.63 22.00
C THR A 100 15.59 -5.16 23.36
N GLU A 101 15.84 -5.94 24.41
CA GLU A 101 15.56 -5.53 25.81
C GLU A 101 16.54 -4.46 26.33
N ASN A 102 17.65 -4.14 25.66
CA ASN A 102 18.66 -3.19 26.19
C ASN A 102 19.51 -2.42 25.15
N ALA A 103 19.10 -2.30 23.88
CA ALA A 103 19.88 -1.53 22.92
C ALA A 103 19.42 -0.06 22.91
N THR A 104 20.28 0.84 23.38
CA THR A 104 20.20 2.28 23.15
C THR A 104 19.92 2.54 21.67
N VAL A 105 18.67 2.92 21.37
CA VAL A 105 18.16 3.15 20.00
C VAL A 105 18.70 4.48 19.49
N ALA A 106 20.00 4.55 19.28
CA ALA A 106 20.63 5.65 18.59
C ALA A 106 20.54 5.41 17.07
N THR A 107 20.08 6.44 16.35
CA THR A 107 20.32 6.69 14.91
C THR A 107 19.52 5.88 13.88
N THR A 108 18.23 6.20 13.67
CA THR A 108 17.59 5.99 12.34
C THR A 108 16.53 7.04 11.97
N SER A 109 16.39 8.15 12.71
CA SER A 109 15.43 9.22 12.37
C SER A 109 15.67 9.84 10.98
N VAL A 110 16.93 9.86 10.51
CA VAL A 110 17.30 10.43 9.21
C VAL A 110 16.83 9.54 8.05
N ALA A 111 16.87 8.21 8.21
CA ALA A 111 16.48 7.27 7.16
C ALA A 111 14.99 7.38 6.80
N GLY A 112 14.10 7.46 7.81
CA GLY A 112 12.67 7.60 7.57
C GLY A 112 12.29 8.94 6.91
N LYS A 113 12.98 10.04 7.27
CA LYS A 113 12.77 11.35 6.65
C LYS A 113 13.23 11.36 5.19
N THR A 114 14.41 10.80 4.93
CA THR A 114 14.98 10.69 3.58
C THR A 114 14.08 9.84 2.69
N TRP A 115 13.57 8.70 3.22
CA TRP A 115 12.60 7.88 2.53
C TRP A 115 11.29 8.64 2.25
N GLY A 116 10.78 9.42 3.20
CA GLY A 116 9.61 10.27 2.99
C GLY A 116 9.78 11.29 1.87
N ILE A 117 10.95 11.94 1.79
CA ILE A 117 11.28 12.88 0.70
C ILE A 117 11.34 12.13 -0.64
N PHE A 118 12.04 10.99 -0.68
CA PHE A 118 12.11 10.15 -1.88
C PHE A 118 10.71 9.72 -2.33
N SER A 119 9.86 9.22 -1.43
CA SER A 119 8.50 8.83 -1.74
C SER A 119 7.68 10.00 -2.28
N LEU A 120 7.82 11.19 -1.69
CA LEU A 120 7.14 12.38 -2.19
C LEU A 120 7.60 12.76 -3.60
N LEU A 121 8.90 12.69 -3.88
CA LEU A 121 9.43 12.95 -5.23
C LEU A 121 8.89 11.96 -6.26
N VAL A 122 8.81 10.67 -5.92
CA VAL A 122 8.20 9.65 -6.78
C VAL A 122 6.73 9.98 -7.02
N LEU A 123 5.96 10.32 -5.97
CA LEU A 123 4.56 10.72 -6.14
C LEU A 123 4.40 11.95 -7.03
N ILE A 124 5.25 12.97 -6.87
CA ILE A 124 5.23 14.15 -7.75
C ILE A 124 5.47 13.76 -9.20
N VAL A 125 6.45 12.89 -9.46
CA VAL A 125 6.73 12.36 -10.81
C VAL A 125 5.50 11.65 -11.39
N VAL A 126 4.83 10.81 -10.61
CA VAL A 126 3.62 10.08 -11.03
C VAL A 126 2.44 11.01 -11.39
N PHE A 127 2.41 12.25 -10.89
CA PHE A 127 1.32 13.19 -11.23
C PHE A 127 1.69 14.19 -12.34
N ILE A 128 2.98 14.34 -12.68
CA ILE A 128 3.45 15.34 -13.65
C ILE A 128 3.88 14.70 -14.97
N ILE A 129 4.52 13.53 -14.90
CA ILE A 129 5.21 12.87 -16.01
C ILE A 129 4.36 11.84 -16.81
N PRO A 130 3.19 11.33 -16.37
CA PRO A 130 2.51 10.25 -17.10
C PRO A 130 2.34 10.47 -18.60
N SER A 131 1.82 11.62 -19.01
CA SER A 131 1.54 11.91 -20.42
C SER A 131 2.81 12.04 -21.27
N GLN A 132 3.92 12.50 -20.70
CA GLN A 132 5.21 12.56 -21.40
C GLN A 132 5.87 11.17 -21.49
N ALA A 133 5.55 10.27 -20.57
CA ALA A 133 6.05 8.90 -20.51
C ALA A 133 5.16 7.89 -21.25
N GLU A 134 4.04 8.32 -21.81
CA GLU A 134 3.10 7.46 -22.56
C GLU A 134 3.77 6.56 -23.62
N PRO A 135 4.74 7.05 -24.43
CA PRO A 135 5.42 6.18 -25.40
C PRO A 135 6.19 5.02 -24.75
N LEU A 136 6.76 5.26 -23.56
CA LEU A 136 7.47 4.23 -22.81
C LEU A 136 6.51 3.17 -22.28
N VAL A 137 5.36 3.59 -21.74
CA VAL A 137 4.34 2.67 -21.26
C VAL A 137 3.76 1.85 -22.41
N ASN A 138 3.44 2.47 -23.54
CA ASN A 138 2.96 1.76 -24.73
C ASN A 138 3.97 0.71 -25.23
N SER A 139 5.27 1.03 -25.20
CA SER A 139 6.31 0.06 -25.52
C SER A 139 6.38 -1.09 -24.52
N TYR A 140 6.09 -0.85 -23.25
CA TYR A 140 6.03 -1.88 -22.22
C TYR A 140 4.81 -2.78 -22.39
N VAL A 141 3.62 -2.21 -22.55
CA VAL A 141 2.34 -2.93 -22.69
C VAL A 141 2.35 -3.83 -23.93
N SER A 142 2.96 -3.37 -25.03
CA SER A 142 3.13 -4.16 -26.26
C SER A 142 4.24 -5.22 -26.20
N SER A 143 5.01 -5.28 -25.12
CA SER A 143 6.06 -6.28 -24.93
C SER A 143 5.54 -7.58 -24.33
N ARG A 144 6.29 -8.68 -24.48
CA ARG A 144 5.98 -9.96 -23.80
C ARG A 144 5.89 -9.83 -22.29
N PHE A 145 6.60 -8.88 -21.67
CA PHE A 145 6.53 -8.66 -20.23
C PHE A 145 5.23 -7.97 -19.83
N GLY A 146 4.75 -7.03 -20.65
CA GLY A 146 3.44 -6.40 -20.47
C GLY A 146 2.32 -7.41 -20.65
N GLU A 147 2.37 -8.19 -21.72
CA GLU A 147 1.39 -9.24 -22.03
C GLU A 147 1.25 -10.29 -20.91
N LEU A 148 2.36 -10.71 -20.31
CA LEU A 148 2.37 -11.67 -19.20
C LEU A 148 1.97 -11.05 -17.85
N GLY A 149 1.71 -9.75 -17.78
CA GLY A 149 1.34 -9.06 -16.55
C GLY A 149 2.48 -8.92 -15.56
N ALA A 150 3.69 -8.59 -16.02
CA ALA A 150 4.86 -8.55 -15.13
C ALA A 150 4.69 -7.55 -13.95
N HIS A 151 3.94 -6.47 -14.13
CA HIS A 151 3.62 -5.52 -13.06
C HIS A 151 2.71 -6.16 -11.99
N HIS A 152 1.64 -6.86 -12.39
CA HIS A 152 0.80 -7.64 -11.47
C HIS A 152 1.60 -8.74 -10.76
N PHE A 153 2.45 -9.46 -11.49
CA PHE A 153 3.31 -10.50 -10.91
C PHE A 153 4.27 -9.94 -9.87
N LEU A 154 4.94 -8.83 -10.18
CA LEU A 154 5.83 -8.18 -9.23
C LEU A 154 5.05 -7.69 -8.00
N ALA A 155 3.84 -7.16 -8.19
CA ALA A 155 2.98 -6.68 -7.10
C ALA A 155 2.55 -7.82 -6.18
N PHE A 156 2.11 -8.94 -6.77
CA PHE A 156 1.81 -10.19 -6.07
C PHE A 156 3.01 -10.68 -5.25
N ILE A 157 4.19 -10.80 -5.86
CA ILE A 157 5.39 -11.30 -5.17
C ILE A 157 5.81 -10.36 -4.04
N ILE A 158 5.84 -9.04 -4.28
CA ILE A 158 6.20 -8.07 -3.25
C ILE A 158 5.22 -8.13 -2.08
N ALA A 159 3.91 -8.10 -2.34
CA ALA A 159 2.90 -8.20 -1.29
C ALA A 159 3.03 -9.52 -0.52
N GLY A 160 3.23 -10.64 -1.22
CA GLY A 160 3.45 -11.95 -0.63
C GLY A 160 4.69 -12.00 0.28
N VAL A 161 5.82 -11.41 -0.15
CA VAL A 161 7.05 -11.33 0.64
C VAL A 161 6.85 -10.47 1.89
N VAL A 162 6.22 -9.30 1.77
CA VAL A 162 5.95 -8.42 2.92
C VAL A 162 4.98 -9.08 3.90
N GLY A 163 3.94 -9.74 3.40
CA GLY A 163 2.96 -10.47 4.20
C GLY A 163 3.58 -11.66 4.94
N ALA A 164 4.39 -12.47 4.24
CA ALA A 164 5.12 -13.60 4.82
C ALA A 164 6.16 -13.14 5.85
N TYR A 165 6.86 -12.04 5.58
CA TYR A 165 7.77 -11.43 6.54
C TYR A 165 7.05 -11.02 7.83
N LEU A 166 5.95 -10.28 7.73
CA LEU A 166 5.21 -9.87 8.93
C LEU A 166 4.61 -11.07 9.68
N PHE A 167 4.09 -12.06 8.95
CA PHE A 167 3.54 -13.29 9.55
C PHE A 167 4.59 -14.08 10.34
N SER A 168 5.79 -14.25 9.79
CA SER A 168 6.89 -14.95 10.47
C SER A 168 7.47 -14.12 11.61
N ALA A 169 7.60 -12.81 11.43
CA ALA A 169 8.21 -11.94 12.42
C ALA A 169 7.28 -11.57 13.58
N LYS A 170 5.98 -11.92 13.51
CA LYS A 170 4.98 -11.57 14.54
C LYS A 170 5.33 -12.04 15.95
N VAL A 171 6.09 -13.13 16.07
CA VAL A 171 6.52 -13.70 17.36
C VAL A 171 7.58 -12.82 18.06
N PHE A 172 8.33 -12.03 17.30
CA PHE A 172 9.35 -11.11 17.82
C PHE A 172 8.81 -9.70 18.09
N LEU A 173 7.50 -9.52 17.94
CA LEU A 173 6.86 -8.23 18.17
C LEU A 173 6.58 -8.02 19.65
N GLY A 174 6.91 -6.84 20.16
CA GLY A 174 6.42 -6.34 21.44
C GLY A 174 4.90 -6.16 21.44
N GLN A 175 4.33 -5.72 22.57
CA GLN A 175 2.87 -5.58 22.74
C GLN A 175 2.21 -4.72 21.64
N ILE A 176 2.84 -3.60 21.27
CA ILE A 176 2.38 -2.71 20.19
C ILE A 176 2.34 -3.45 18.85
N GLY A 177 3.42 -4.18 18.52
CA GLY A 177 3.51 -4.89 17.25
C GLY A 177 2.50 -6.04 17.16
N ARG A 178 2.30 -6.82 18.24
CA ARG A 178 1.27 -7.87 18.26
C ARG A 178 -0.14 -7.32 18.05
N ALA A 179 -0.42 -6.12 18.56
CA ALA A 179 -1.74 -5.49 18.42
C ALA A 179 -2.07 -5.05 16.99
N ILE A 180 -1.07 -4.90 16.13
CA ILE A 180 -1.22 -4.41 14.75
C ILE A 180 -0.87 -5.45 13.68
N ALA A 181 -0.17 -6.52 14.06
CA ALA A 181 0.30 -7.53 13.12
C ALA A 181 -0.86 -8.25 12.42
N ALA A 182 -1.84 -8.75 13.17
CA ALA A 182 -2.98 -9.47 12.60
C ALA A 182 -3.75 -8.65 11.54
N PRO A 183 -4.22 -7.42 11.83
CA PRO A 183 -4.90 -6.62 10.80
C PRO A 183 -3.98 -6.25 9.63
N MET A 184 -2.71 -5.92 9.86
CA MET A 184 -1.79 -5.62 8.75
C MET A 184 -1.50 -6.86 7.87
N ILE A 185 -1.42 -8.05 8.46
CA ILE A 185 -1.30 -9.32 7.70
C ILE A 185 -2.51 -9.50 6.80
N ILE A 186 -3.73 -9.32 7.33
CA ILE A 186 -4.97 -9.42 6.54
C ILE A 186 -4.95 -8.40 5.40
N ALA A 187 -4.57 -7.16 5.67
CA ALA A 187 -4.50 -6.11 4.65
C ALA A 187 -3.55 -6.47 3.49
N ILE A 188 -2.32 -6.86 3.83
CA ILE A 188 -1.29 -7.16 2.83
C ILE A 188 -1.63 -8.42 2.03
N TRP A 189 -2.20 -9.44 2.69
CA TRP A 189 -2.64 -10.64 1.98
C TRP A 189 -3.87 -10.38 1.10
N ALA A 190 -4.78 -9.48 1.50
CA ALA A 190 -5.88 -9.06 0.62
C ALA A 190 -5.34 -8.43 -0.68
N LEU A 191 -4.35 -7.54 -0.57
CA LEU A 191 -3.69 -6.93 -1.73
C LEU A 191 -2.88 -7.95 -2.56
N CYS A 192 -2.23 -8.92 -1.91
CA CYS A 192 -1.56 -10.02 -2.58
C CYS A 192 -2.54 -10.86 -3.41
N VAL A 193 -3.68 -11.23 -2.82
CA VAL A 193 -4.74 -11.98 -3.52
C VAL A 193 -5.38 -11.14 -4.62
N GLN A 194 -5.52 -9.82 -4.44
CA GLN A 194 -5.97 -8.90 -5.48
C GLN A 194 -5.09 -8.99 -6.74
N HIS A 195 -3.77 -8.90 -6.61
CA HIS A 195 -2.88 -8.94 -7.77
C HIS A 195 -2.76 -10.35 -8.37
N PHE A 196 -2.90 -11.39 -7.56
CA PHE A 196 -3.06 -12.74 -8.09
C PHE A 196 -4.36 -12.89 -8.89
N TRP A 197 -5.45 -12.25 -8.44
CA TRP A 197 -6.71 -12.20 -9.18
C TRP A 197 -6.54 -11.47 -10.52
N GLU A 198 -5.94 -10.28 -10.54
CA GLU A 198 -5.64 -9.50 -11.75
C GLU A 198 -4.77 -10.30 -12.74
N LEU A 199 -3.78 -11.05 -12.26
CA LEU A 199 -3.00 -11.98 -13.10
C LEU A 199 -3.88 -13.02 -13.78
N LEU A 200 -4.80 -13.66 -13.04
CA LEU A 200 -5.64 -14.73 -13.57
C LEU A 200 -6.67 -14.20 -14.58
N THR A 201 -7.18 -12.99 -14.39
CA THR A 201 -8.29 -12.44 -15.19
C THR A 201 -7.83 -11.53 -16.33
N GLU A 202 -6.86 -10.66 -16.10
CA GLU A 202 -6.47 -9.61 -17.06
C GLU A 202 -5.27 -10.02 -17.90
N SER A 203 -4.24 -10.59 -17.25
CA SER A 203 -2.97 -10.91 -17.91
C SER A 203 -2.99 -12.31 -18.54
N TRP A 204 -3.14 -13.36 -17.73
CA TRP A 204 -3.09 -14.74 -18.21
C TRP A 204 -4.42 -15.20 -18.80
N LYS A 205 -5.51 -14.48 -18.52
CA LYS A 205 -6.86 -14.73 -19.04
C LYS A 205 -7.30 -16.18 -18.85
N VAL A 206 -6.88 -16.79 -17.74
CA VAL A 206 -7.27 -18.15 -17.33
C VAL A 206 -8.73 -18.13 -16.87
N ILE A 207 -9.22 -16.99 -16.38
CA ILE A 207 -10.60 -16.76 -15.98
C ILE A 207 -11.18 -15.62 -16.83
N ALA A 208 -12.11 -15.93 -17.73
CA ALA A 208 -12.76 -14.94 -18.59
C ALA A 208 -13.98 -14.31 -17.90
N LEU A 209 -13.88 -13.03 -17.56
CA LEU A 209 -14.96 -12.24 -16.96
C LEU A 209 -15.06 -10.87 -17.63
N THR A 210 -16.20 -10.19 -17.45
CA THR A 210 -16.38 -8.80 -17.87
C THR A 210 -15.56 -7.87 -16.98
N SER A 211 -15.09 -6.75 -17.51
CA SER A 211 -14.28 -5.75 -16.78
C SER A 211 -14.90 -5.36 -15.44
N ASP A 212 -16.20 -5.06 -15.40
CA ASP A 212 -16.91 -4.66 -14.17
C ASP A 212 -16.85 -5.73 -13.06
N LYS A 213 -16.80 -7.01 -13.42
CA LYS A 213 -16.73 -8.10 -12.43
C LYS A 213 -15.32 -8.22 -11.88
N ILE A 214 -14.31 -8.03 -12.73
CA ILE A 214 -12.90 -8.05 -12.34
C ILE A 214 -12.65 -6.89 -11.36
N GLU A 215 -13.03 -5.67 -11.78
CA GLU A 215 -12.90 -4.47 -10.98
C GLU A 215 -13.68 -4.55 -9.66
N GLY A 216 -14.91 -5.12 -9.70
CA GLY A 216 -15.72 -5.33 -8.50
C GLY A 216 -15.02 -6.19 -7.44
N VAL A 217 -14.31 -7.24 -7.85
CA VAL A 217 -13.55 -8.10 -6.94
C VAL A 217 -12.33 -7.36 -6.38
N GLU A 218 -11.63 -6.56 -7.19
CA GLU A 218 -10.53 -5.73 -6.69
C GLU A 218 -11.00 -4.78 -5.60
N LYS A 219 -12.14 -4.10 -5.78
CA LYS A 219 -12.62 -3.14 -4.77
C LYS A 219 -13.03 -3.82 -3.47
N ILE A 220 -13.42 -5.09 -3.50
CA ILE A 220 -13.63 -5.89 -2.29
C ILE A 220 -12.31 -6.07 -1.53
N PHE A 221 -11.24 -6.50 -2.21
CA PHE A 221 -9.93 -6.68 -1.57
C PHE A 221 -9.34 -5.36 -1.07
N LEU A 222 -9.46 -4.30 -1.86
CA LEU A 222 -9.03 -2.96 -1.47
C LEU A 222 -9.79 -2.44 -0.23
N THR A 223 -11.10 -2.71 -0.16
CA THR A 223 -11.94 -2.36 0.99
C THR A 223 -11.53 -3.15 2.24
N ILE A 224 -11.31 -4.45 2.11
CA ILE A 224 -10.82 -5.31 3.21
C ILE A 224 -9.48 -4.79 3.75
N SER A 225 -8.57 -4.42 2.84
CA SER A 225 -7.29 -3.81 3.20
C SER A 225 -7.48 -2.50 3.94
N ALA A 226 -8.30 -1.58 3.41
CA ALA A 226 -8.56 -0.29 4.03
C ALA A 226 -9.12 -0.44 5.46
N ILE A 227 -10.14 -1.28 5.65
CA ILE A 227 -10.72 -1.55 6.99
C ILE A 227 -9.67 -2.09 7.96
N SER A 228 -8.85 -3.03 7.49
CA SER A 228 -7.80 -3.65 8.30
C SER A 228 -6.71 -2.63 8.68
N VAL A 229 -6.30 -1.77 7.76
CA VAL A 229 -5.32 -0.71 8.02
C VAL A 229 -5.88 0.36 8.98
N ILE A 230 -7.15 0.74 8.87
CA ILE A 230 -7.82 1.61 9.86
C ILE A 230 -7.80 0.99 11.24
N TYR A 231 -8.12 -0.32 11.33
CA TYR A 231 -8.12 -1.03 12.60
C TYR A 231 -6.71 -1.05 13.20
N ALA A 232 -5.68 -1.36 12.41
CA ALA A 232 -4.28 -1.30 12.83
C ALA A 232 -3.87 0.11 13.30
N ALA A 233 -4.22 1.16 12.54
CA ALA A 233 -3.93 2.55 12.89
C ALA A 233 -4.60 2.97 14.21
N SER A 234 -5.84 2.54 14.42
CA SER A 234 -6.60 2.81 15.65
C SER A 234 -5.96 2.14 16.87
N ARG A 235 -5.47 0.90 16.70
CA ARG A 235 -4.71 0.19 17.74
C ARG A 235 -3.42 0.93 18.07
N LEU A 236 -2.65 1.37 17.06
CA LEU A 236 -1.43 2.18 17.27
C LEU A 236 -1.69 3.44 18.09
N LYS A 237 -2.75 4.19 17.76
CA LYS A 237 -3.12 5.41 18.48
C LYS A 237 -3.47 5.17 19.95
N ALA A 238 -4.05 4.01 20.28
CA ALA A 238 -4.35 3.66 21.67
C ALA A 238 -3.06 3.47 22.49
N PHE A 239 -2.01 2.91 21.89
CA PHE A 239 -0.72 2.69 22.55
C PHE A 239 0.20 3.92 22.54
N SER A 240 -0.02 4.91 21.68
CA SER A 240 0.75 6.16 21.69
C SER A 240 0.32 7.14 22.79
N LYS A 241 -0.72 6.81 23.57
CA LYS A 241 -1.20 7.62 24.71
C LYS A 241 -0.68 7.14 26.07
N THR A 242 0.01 5.99 26.11
CA THR A 242 0.43 5.30 27.35
C THR A 242 1.93 5.37 27.61
N GLN A 243 2.67 6.20 26.87
CA GLN A 243 4.06 6.58 27.13
C GLN A 243 4.17 8.10 27.17
#